data_AF-A0A8T5KVW7-F1
#
_entry.id   AF-A0A8T5KVW7-F1
#
_cell.length_a   1.000
_cell.length_b   1.000
_cell.length_c   1.000
_cell.angle_alpha   90.00
_cell.angle_beta   90.00
_cell.angle_gamma   90.00
#
_symmetry.space_group_name_H-M   'P 1'
#
loop_
_entity.id
_entity.type
_entity.pdbx_description
1 polymer ?
#
loop_
_entity_poly.entity_id
_entity_poly.type
_entity_poly.pdbx_seq_one_letter_code
_entity_poly.pdbx_strand_id
1 'polypeptide(L)'
;MILTIRISGQVEIPKEVTETLFRIKLRRKYSAVLLAPTKENLKLLKKIRSYVAYGTIDKETLVQLIKERGQPIKAGDKISAEKIVEGLAKKSLNDLGLKSFFRLHPPRGGIDSKKHFGTSSKAVLGDNKEKINDLVRRML
;
A
#
# COMPACT_ATOMS: atom_id res chain seq x y z
N MET A 1 -2.60 10.09 -5.17
CA MET A 1 -3.17 8.84 -4.61
C MET A 1 -2.45 8.52 -3.31
N ILE A 2 -3.08 7.75 -2.43
CA ILE A 2 -2.47 7.33 -1.18
C ILE A 2 -2.13 5.84 -1.30
N LEU A 3 -0.86 5.49 -1.15
CA LEU A 3 -0.47 4.10 -1.00
C LEU A 3 -0.55 3.73 0.48
N THR A 4 -1.15 2.59 0.79
CA THR A 4 -1.24 2.05 2.16
C THR A 4 -0.62 0.67 2.20
N ILE A 5 0.31 0.44 3.12
CA ILE A 5 1.06 -0.81 3.31
C ILE A 5 0.81 -1.34 4.71
N ARG A 6 0.44 -2.61 4.84
CA ARG A 6 0.32 -3.27 6.15
C ARG A 6 1.70 -3.70 6.66
N ILE A 7 2.13 -3.12 7.79
CA ILE A 7 3.41 -3.45 8.43
C ILE A 7 3.23 -4.45 9.57
N SER A 8 2.13 -4.33 10.31
CA SER A 8 1.82 -5.19 11.45
C SER A 8 1.39 -6.61 11.05
N GLY A 9 1.64 -7.57 11.95
CA GLY A 9 1.19 -8.96 11.84
C GLY A 9 -0.33 -9.10 11.99
N GLN A 10 -0.82 -10.31 12.29
CA GLN A 10 -2.25 -10.55 12.58
C GLN A 10 -2.54 -10.76 14.08
N VAL A 11 -1.48 -10.91 14.89
CA VAL A 11 -1.56 -11.24 16.32
C VAL A 11 -1.76 -9.95 17.14
N GLU A 12 -2.56 -10.02 18.21
CA GLU A 12 -2.84 -8.91 19.14
C GLU A 12 -3.40 -7.63 18.49
N ILE A 13 -4.21 -7.78 17.43
CA ILE A 13 -4.90 -6.65 16.79
C ILE A 13 -6.37 -6.62 17.24
N PRO A 14 -6.90 -5.46 17.68
CA PRO A 14 -8.31 -5.30 17.98
C PRO A 14 -9.19 -5.75 16.80
N LYS A 15 -10.30 -6.43 17.12
CA LYS A 15 -11.21 -6.98 16.09
C LYS A 15 -11.68 -5.91 15.09
N GLU A 16 -12.00 -4.72 15.57
CA GLU A 16 -12.40 -3.59 14.72
C GLU A 16 -11.36 -3.20 13.66
N VAL A 17 -10.08 -3.18 14.06
CA VAL A 17 -8.98 -2.84 13.16
C VAL A 17 -8.78 -3.97 12.16
N THR A 18 -8.85 -5.22 12.60
CA THR A 18 -8.73 -6.40 11.74
C THR A 18 -9.83 -6.43 10.67
N GLU A 19 -11.09 -6.17 11.05
CA GLU A 19 -12.20 -6.07 10.10
C GLU A 19 -12.00 -4.92 9.12
N THR A 20 -11.53 -3.77 9.60
CA THR A 20 -11.21 -2.62 8.73
C THR A 20 -10.15 -2.97 7.70
N LEU A 21 -9.03 -3.58 8.14
CA LEU A 21 -7.96 -4.04 7.26
C LEU A 21 -8.46 -5.08 6.25
N PHE A 22 -9.38 -5.96 6.67
CA PHE A 22 -9.99 -6.96 5.80
C PHE A 22 -10.86 -6.32 4.70
N ARG A 23 -11.66 -5.30 5.04
CA ARG A 23 -12.52 -4.57 4.09
C ARG A 23 -11.71 -3.83 3.02
N ILE A 24 -10.59 -3.23 3.40
CA ILE A 24 -9.66 -2.58 2.44
C ILE A 24 -8.72 -3.56 1.74
N LYS A 25 -8.94 -4.88 1.89
CA LYS A 25 -8.17 -5.95 1.24
C LYS A 25 -6.71 -6.08 1.69
N LEU A 26 -6.32 -5.48 2.82
CA LEU A 26 -4.99 -5.63 3.46
C LEU A 26 -4.94 -6.86 4.39
N ARG A 27 -4.94 -8.06 3.80
CA ARG A 27 -5.05 -9.31 4.56
C ARG A 27 -3.76 -9.80 5.20
N ARG A 28 -2.60 -9.57 4.57
CA ARG A 28 -1.30 -10.10 5.00
C ARG A 28 -0.28 -8.99 5.24
N LYS A 29 0.78 -9.30 5.99
CA LYS A 29 1.94 -8.41 6.16
C LYS A 29 2.56 -8.10 4.79
N TYR A 30 3.02 -6.87 4.60
CA TYR A 30 3.58 -6.36 3.34
C TYR A 30 2.64 -6.46 2.14
N SER A 31 1.33 -6.43 2.38
CA SER A 31 0.36 -6.11 1.33
C SER A 31 0.20 -4.60 1.21
N ALA A 32 0.03 -4.12 -0.02
CA ALA A 32 -0.17 -2.72 -0.31
C ALA A 32 -1.43 -2.50 -1.16
N VAL A 33 -2.12 -1.38 -0.93
CA VAL A 33 -3.36 -1.00 -1.62
C VAL A 33 -3.29 0.49 -1.95
N LEU A 34 -3.80 0.87 -3.12
CA LEU A 34 -3.97 2.25 -3.54
C LEU A 34 -5.37 2.74 -3.15
N LEU A 35 -5.42 3.87 -2.47
CA LEU A 35 -6.66 4.54 -2.07
C LEU A 35 -6.73 5.94 -2.68
N ALA A 36 -7.94 6.38 -3.02
CA ALA A 36 -8.20 7.76 -3.40
C ALA A 36 -8.10 8.67 -2.16
N PRO A 37 -7.59 9.91 -2.30
CA PRO A 37 -7.48 10.87 -1.21
C PRO A 37 -8.84 11.51 -0.87
N THR A 38 -9.83 10.70 -0.49
CA THR A 38 -11.14 11.18 0.00
C THR A 38 -11.10 11.41 1.51
N LYS A 39 -11.95 12.31 2.03
CA LYS A 39 -12.05 12.60 3.47
C LYS A 39 -12.35 11.34 4.29
N GLU A 40 -13.16 10.44 3.75
CA GLU A 40 -13.52 9.16 4.36
C GLU A 40 -12.31 8.23 4.48
N ASN A 41 -11.55 8.05 3.39
CA ASN A 41 -10.34 7.24 3.39
C ASN A 41 -9.28 7.81 4.34
N LEU A 42 -9.15 9.14 4.42
CA LEU A 42 -8.24 9.78 5.38
C LEU A 42 -8.64 9.52 6.84
N LYS A 43 -9.93 9.58 7.18
CA LYS A 43 -10.42 9.21 8.52
C LYS A 43 -10.15 7.74 8.83
N LEU A 44 -10.37 6.86 7.84
CA LEU A 44 -10.09 5.43 7.95
C LEU A 44 -8.62 5.18 8.26
N LEU A 45 -7.72 5.80 7.50
CA LEU A 45 -6.27 5.69 7.68
C LEU A 45 -5.81 6.19 9.05
N LYS A 46 -6.39 7.28 9.55
CA LYS A 46 -6.12 7.77 10.91
C LYS A 46 -6.49 6.74 11.98
N LYS A 47 -7.58 5.97 11.80
CA LYS A 47 -7.99 4.90 12.73
C LYS A 47 -6.97 3.74 12.75
N ILE A 48 -6.43 3.38 11.59
CA ILE A 48 -5.50 2.24 11.46
C ILE A 48 -4.01 2.62 11.48
N ARG A 49 -3.67 3.90 11.72
CA ARG A 49 -2.31 4.47 11.61
C ARG A 49 -1.22 3.71 12.38
N SER A 50 -1.58 3.03 13.46
CA SER A 50 -0.64 2.26 14.30
C SER A 50 -0.28 0.90 13.71
N TYR A 51 -0.92 0.49 12.61
CA TYR A 51 -0.78 -0.84 12.01
C TYR A 51 -0.31 -0.80 10.56
N VAL A 52 -0.45 0.35 9.91
CA VAL A 52 -0.13 0.56 8.49
C VAL A 52 0.83 1.73 8.31
N ALA A 53 1.63 1.68 7.25
CA ALA A 53 2.28 2.83 6.67
C ALA A 53 1.39 3.36 5.55
N TYR A 54 1.17 4.66 5.47
CA TYR A 54 0.56 5.27 4.30
C TYR A 54 1.29 6.55 3.90
N GLY A 55 1.13 6.95 2.65
CA GLY A 55 1.74 8.18 2.12
C GLY A 55 1.34 8.47 0.69
N THR A 56 1.75 9.64 0.21
CA THR A 56 1.52 10.09 -1.17
C THR A 56 2.52 9.43 -2.10
N ILE A 57 2.01 8.72 -3.12
CA ILE A 57 2.86 8.02 -4.10
C ILE A 57 3.06 8.85 -5.37
N ASP A 58 4.29 8.83 -5.87
CA ASP A 58 4.68 9.46 -7.13
C ASP A 58 4.31 8.59 -8.34
N LYS A 59 4.11 9.24 -9.49
CA LYS A 59 3.80 8.54 -10.75
C LYS A 59 4.90 7.55 -11.14
N GLU A 60 6.15 7.92 -10.97
CA GLU A 60 7.30 7.06 -11.29
C GLU A 60 7.31 5.77 -10.47
N THR A 61 7.16 5.91 -9.15
CA THR A 61 7.13 4.77 -8.22
C THR A 61 5.91 3.89 -8.45
N LEU A 62 4.78 4.48 -8.84
CA LEU A 62 3.57 3.76 -9.21
C LEU A 62 3.78 2.88 -10.46
N VAL A 63 4.46 3.41 -11.49
CA VAL A 63 4.82 2.65 -12.70
C VAL A 63 5.69 1.45 -12.34
N GLN A 64 6.74 1.66 -11.54
CA GLN A 64 7.64 0.59 -11.07
C GLN A 64 6.86 -0.49 -10.30
N LEU A 65 5.99 -0.07 -9.39
CA LEU A 65 5.20 -0.98 -8.58
C LEU A 65 4.24 -1.85 -9.41
N ILE A 66 3.61 -1.29 -10.44
CA ILE A 66 2.74 -2.06 -11.34
C ILE A 66 3.57 -3.00 -12.23
N LYS A 67 4.73 -2.55 -12.71
CA LYS A 67 5.62 -3.36 -13.56
C LYS A 67 6.14 -4.61 -12.85
N GLU A 68 6.57 -4.47 -11.59
CA GLU A 68 7.20 -5.57 -10.85
C GLU A 68 6.23 -6.42 -10.03
N ARG A 69 5.14 -5.81 -9.53
CA ARG A 69 4.23 -6.43 -8.55
C ARG A 69 2.76 -6.44 -9.00
N GLY A 70 2.45 -5.89 -10.17
CA GLY A 70 1.14 -6.01 -10.79
C GLY A 70 0.81 -7.48 -11.05
N GLN A 71 -0.28 -7.97 -10.48
CA GLN A 71 -0.78 -9.30 -10.76
C GLN A 71 -2.11 -9.20 -11.51
N PRO A 72 -2.24 -9.84 -12.69
CA PRO A 72 -3.49 -9.85 -13.39
C PRO A 72 -4.49 -10.78 -12.67
N ILE A 73 -5.77 -10.49 -12.83
CA ILE A 73 -6.87 -11.31 -12.29
C ILE A 73 -6.96 -12.62 -13.07
N LYS A 74 -6.70 -12.59 -14.39
CA LYS A 74 -6.57 -13.77 -15.25
C LYS A 74 -5.10 -14.08 -15.50
N ALA A 75 -4.70 -15.34 -15.35
CA ALA A 75 -3.34 -15.76 -15.66
C ALA A 75 -3.10 -15.71 -17.17
N GLY A 76 -2.19 -14.85 -17.64
CA GLY A 76 -1.78 -14.77 -19.06
C GLY A 76 -1.83 -13.39 -19.71
N ASP A 77 -2.45 -12.39 -19.08
CA ASP A 77 -2.54 -11.04 -19.66
C ASP A 77 -1.22 -10.25 -19.49
N LYS A 78 -0.72 -9.69 -20.60
CA LYS A 78 0.43 -8.76 -20.61
C LYS A 78 0.03 -7.46 -19.91
N ILE A 79 0.64 -7.18 -18.77
CA ILE A 79 0.40 -5.94 -18.01
C ILE A 79 1.19 -4.81 -18.65
N SER A 80 0.51 -3.91 -19.38
CA SER A 80 1.09 -2.63 -19.81
C SER A 80 0.96 -1.61 -18.68
N ALA A 81 2.01 -1.46 -17.87
CA ALA A 81 2.02 -0.60 -16.69
C ALA A 81 1.64 0.87 -16.99
N GLU A 82 2.10 1.41 -18.12
CA GLU A 82 1.86 2.82 -18.52
C GLU A 82 0.38 3.10 -18.80
N LYS A 83 -0.28 2.25 -19.58
CA LYS A 83 -1.73 2.38 -19.88
C LYS A 83 -2.60 2.26 -18.64
N ILE A 84 -2.18 1.44 -17.67
CA ILE A 84 -2.91 1.22 -16.43
C ILE A 84 -2.77 2.43 -15.50
N VAL A 85 -1.60 3.08 -15.46
CA VAL A 85 -1.40 4.31 -14.68
C VAL A 85 -2.27 5.46 -15.20
N GLU A 86 -2.41 5.58 -16.52
CA GLU A 86 -3.33 6.56 -17.13
C GLU A 86 -4.80 6.21 -16.86
N GLY A 87 -5.16 4.93 -16.90
CA GLY A 87 -6.51 4.44 -16.59
C GLY A 87 -6.89 4.51 -15.11
N LEU A 88 -5.91 4.45 -14.20
CA LEU A 88 -6.06 4.49 -12.74
C LEU A 88 -6.67 5.80 -12.25
N ALA A 89 -6.53 6.89 -13.02
CA ALA A 89 -7.19 8.16 -12.73
C ALA A 89 -8.72 8.10 -12.88
N LYS A 90 -9.26 7.12 -13.63
CA LYS A 90 -10.68 7.02 -13.99
C LYS A 90 -11.36 5.71 -13.58
N LYS A 91 -10.62 4.62 -13.40
CA LYS A 91 -11.16 3.27 -13.12
C LYS A 91 -10.48 2.61 -11.94
N SER A 92 -11.20 1.72 -11.24
CA SER A 92 -10.64 0.95 -10.15
C SER A 92 -9.67 -0.12 -10.69
N LEU A 93 -8.67 -0.52 -9.90
CA LEU A 93 -7.69 -1.55 -10.30
C LEU A 93 -8.36 -2.85 -10.79
N ASN A 94 -9.50 -3.20 -10.20
CA ASN A 94 -10.28 -4.38 -10.57
C ASN A 94 -10.84 -4.28 -12.00
N ASP A 95 -11.29 -3.09 -12.40
CA ASP A 95 -11.84 -2.85 -13.75
C ASP A 95 -10.75 -2.86 -14.82
N LEU A 96 -9.50 -2.64 -14.42
CA LEU A 96 -8.31 -2.73 -15.26
C LEU A 96 -7.74 -4.15 -15.33
N GLY A 97 -8.44 -5.15 -14.78
CA GLY A 97 -8.02 -6.55 -14.79
C GLY A 97 -6.86 -6.87 -13.85
N LEU A 98 -6.51 -5.95 -12.94
CA LEU A 98 -5.47 -6.15 -11.93
C LEU A 98 -6.09 -6.47 -10.56
N LYS A 99 -5.37 -7.26 -9.76
CA LYS A 99 -5.75 -7.44 -8.35
C LYS A 99 -5.71 -6.08 -7.65
N SER A 100 -6.73 -5.79 -6.84
CA SER A 100 -6.81 -4.56 -6.03
C SER A 100 -5.69 -4.37 -4.99
N PHE A 101 -4.79 -5.33 -4.84
CA PHE A 101 -3.73 -5.29 -3.85
C PHE A 101 -2.43 -5.80 -4.47
N PHE A 102 -1.33 -5.24 -3.99
CA PHE A 102 0.03 -5.60 -4.36
C PHE A 102 0.66 -6.39 -3.23
N ARG A 103 1.39 -7.45 -3.57
CA ARG A 103 2.19 -8.22 -2.61
C ARG A 103 3.62 -7.72 -2.71
N LEU A 104 4.11 -7.09 -1.65
CA LEU A 104 5.47 -6.55 -1.62
C LEU A 104 6.43 -7.52 -0.94
N HIS A 105 7.71 -7.39 -1.26
CA HIS A 105 8.78 -8.05 -0.53
C HIS A 105 9.04 -7.31 0.80
N PRO A 106 9.56 -7.99 1.85
CA PRO A 106 10.05 -7.28 3.03
C PRO A 106 11.09 -6.21 2.65
N PRO A 107 11.16 -5.10 3.41
CA PRO A 107 12.04 -3.99 3.07
C PRO A 107 13.52 -4.36 3.25
N ARG A 108 14.32 -4.17 2.21
CA ARG A 108 15.78 -4.31 2.27
C ARG A 108 16.38 -3.30 3.27
N GLY A 109 17.30 -3.74 4.13
CA GLY A 109 17.91 -2.92 5.20
C GLY A 109 17.07 -2.80 6.49
N GLY A 110 15.92 -3.47 6.55
CA GLY A 110 15.05 -3.54 7.72
C GLY A 110 14.24 -2.26 7.97
N ILE A 111 13.27 -2.37 8.89
CA ILE A 111 12.39 -1.29 9.34
C ILE A 111 12.12 -1.42 10.83
N ASP A 112 11.84 -0.29 11.47
CA ASP A 112 11.38 -0.24 12.85
C ASP A 112 9.85 -0.30 12.85
N SER A 113 9.32 -1.53 12.84
CA SER A 113 7.89 -1.80 12.62
C SER A 113 6.98 -1.43 13.80
N LYS A 114 7.55 -1.03 14.93
CA LYS A 114 6.83 -0.67 16.17
C LYS A 114 6.71 0.83 16.40
N LYS A 115 7.46 1.65 15.65
CA LYS A 115 7.53 3.10 15.87
C LYS A 115 6.84 3.87 14.76
N HIS A 116 6.25 4.99 15.14
CA HIS A 116 5.65 5.93 14.21
C HIS A 116 6.70 6.68 13.41
N PHE A 117 6.39 6.97 12.16
CA PHE A 117 7.23 7.77 11.28
C PHE A 117 7.60 9.10 11.95
N GLY A 118 8.89 9.45 11.90
CA GLY A 118 9.44 10.63 12.58
C GLY A 118 9.98 10.37 13.99
N THR A 119 9.65 9.25 14.64
CA THR A 119 10.23 8.88 15.95
C THR A 119 11.66 8.36 15.83
N SER A 120 12.01 7.74 14.70
CA SER A 120 13.35 7.24 14.41
C SER A 120 13.58 7.18 12.90
N SER A 121 14.84 7.17 12.47
CA SER A 121 15.26 7.09 11.07
C SER A 121 14.68 5.88 10.32
N LYS A 122 14.37 4.77 11.02
CA LYS A 122 13.80 3.55 10.45
C LYS A 122 12.31 3.35 10.76
N ALA A 123 11.68 4.27 11.49
CA ALA A 123 10.28 4.17 11.88
C ALA A 123 9.35 4.44 10.70
N VAL A 124 8.29 3.64 10.57
CA VAL A 124 7.46 3.59 9.36
C VAL A 124 5.96 3.59 9.62
N LEU A 125 5.49 3.46 10.86
CA LEU A 125 4.04 3.43 11.13
C LEU A 125 3.40 4.80 10.94
N GLY A 126 2.21 4.81 10.34
CA GLY A 126 1.42 6.01 10.13
C GLY A 126 1.76 6.73 8.83
N ASP A 127 1.71 8.05 8.87
CA ASP A 127 1.87 8.90 7.69
C ASP A 127 3.35 9.14 7.36
N ASN A 128 3.83 8.52 6.30
CA ASN A 128 5.19 8.67 5.80
C ASN A 128 5.31 9.80 4.77
N LYS A 129 4.20 10.48 4.43
CA LYS A 129 4.15 11.52 3.38
C LYS A 129 4.79 11.01 2.08
N GLU A 130 5.82 11.69 1.59
CA GLU A 130 6.57 11.35 0.37
C GLU A 130 7.62 10.25 0.58
N LYS A 131 8.10 10.06 1.83
CA LYS A 131 9.10 9.01 2.14
C LYS A 131 8.55 7.58 2.01
N ILE A 132 7.25 7.45 1.76
CA ILE A 132 6.65 6.16 1.38
C ILE A 132 7.27 5.63 0.09
N ASN A 133 7.70 6.50 -0.83
CA ASN A 133 8.28 6.10 -2.10
C ASN A 133 9.62 5.36 -1.90
N ASP A 134 10.45 5.84 -0.98
CA ASP A 134 11.70 5.17 -0.58
C ASP A 134 11.44 3.83 0.09
N LEU A 135 10.39 3.74 0.91
CA LEU A 135 9.99 2.47 1.52
C LEU A 135 9.56 1.45 0.47
N VAL A 136 8.75 1.88 -0.49
CA VAL A 136 8.29 1.03 -1.61
C VAL A 136 9.47 0.57 -2.43
N ARG A 137 10.40 1.46 -2.81
CA ARG A 137 11.60 1.10 -3.57
C ARG A 137 12.46 0.04 -2.87
N ARG A 138 12.46 0.00 -1.53
CA ARG A 138 13.14 -1.06 -0.75
C ARG A 138 12.36 -2.37 -0.65
N MET A 139 11.06 -2.35 -0.93
CA MET A 139 10.12 -3.48 -0.88
C MET A 139 9.77 -4.05 -2.28
N LEU A 140 10.21 -3.38 -3.33
CA LEU A 140 10.24 -3.88 -4.70
C LEU A 140 11.37 -4.90 -4.85
#